data_AF-A0A495VAA7-F1
#
_entry.id   AF-A0A495VAA7-F1
#
_cell.length_a   1.000
_cell.length_b   1.000
_cell.length_c   1.000
_cell.angle_alpha   90.00
_cell.angle_beta   90.00
_cell.angle_gamma   90.00
#
_symmetry.space_group_name_H-M   'P 1'
#
loop_
_entity.id
_entity.type
_entity.pdbx_description
1 polymer ?
#
loop_
_entity_poly.entity_id
_entity_poly.type
_entity_poly.pdbx_seq_one_letter_code
_entity_poly.pdbx_strand_id
1 'polypeptide(L)'
;MSDLRFNRTKTRGQRIYLDAFERSQRKFGDQRYTGFVKCKLVHGKGYSLVIPDQIYSEIGGELSWIQPLFFAGSVISRFDHGDVCDLAVDISHGNLLKLRFETSDLVSRLKDGSFLYRCSILAPKFLHRYTTGAARLENDRPLIELFHHTKAEFKKSILEGQHFRTSAWNIQGNKKCTNIAFLYMTSLPKIDDVTDLQQIAMSNFGKMGFRLDTNYTDTPDLILDVYRESTNNRTHSIEAWVYADDLAPQPCFRHLPPSEPGYHEVVSPFIHRIPSRPGGIVSIQGGRLRPEEIMPLNHAVVGDATTISGLGAPYDEEHTSELLKTEQIAEPCDVMSFWMEHPNMNHYDGKNIETLAFENS
;
A
#
# COMPACT_ATOMS: atom_id res chain seq x y z
N MET A 1 13.31 3.66 23.95
CA MET A 1 12.85 4.62 22.92
C MET A 1 11.61 4.05 22.26
N SER A 2 10.57 4.86 22.04
CA SER A 2 9.38 4.41 21.32
C SER A 2 9.71 4.18 19.85
N ASP A 3 9.49 2.94 19.40
CA ASP A 3 9.43 2.53 18.00
C ASP A 3 8.20 3.19 17.35
N LEU A 4 8.42 4.09 16.39
CA LEU A 4 7.39 4.92 15.73
C LEU A 4 7.10 4.42 14.30
N ARG A 5 7.41 3.16 13.99
CA ARG A 5 7.38 2.63 12.62
C ARG A 5 5.97 2.30 12.10
N PHE A 6 5.07 1.88 13.00
CA PHE A 6 3.79 1.25 12.67
C PHE A 6 2.58 2.10 13.08
N ASN A 7 2.74 3.42 13.11
CA ASN A 7 1.66 4.37 13.35
C ASN A 7 0.84 4.11 14.62
N ARG A 8 1.55 3.78 15.70
CA ARG A 8 0.93 3.35 16.94
C ARG A 8 1.69 3.83 18.16
N THR A 9 0.97 4.05 19.24
CA THR A 9 1.57 4.25 20.56
C THR A 9 1.42 2.97 21.38
N LYS A 10 2.36 2.77 22.32
CA LYS A 10 2.30 1.67 23.30
C LYS A 10 2.07 2.27 24.68
N THR A 11 0.93 1.98 25.28
CA THR A 11 0.55 2.47 26.61
C THR A 11 0.04 1.32 27.44
N ARG A 12 0.68 1.05 28.59
CA ARG A 12 0.27 0.00 29.55
C ARG A 12 0.03 -1.39 28.93
N GLY A 13 0.86 -1.77 27.95
CA GLY A 13 0.77 -3.07 27.26
C GLY A 13 -0.23 -3.12 26.11
N GLN A 14 -1.01 -2.07 25.88
CA GLN A 14 -1.92 -1.95 24.74
C GLN A 14 -1.27 -1.17 23.60
N ARG A 15 -1.61 -1.54 22.37
CA ARG A 15 -1.28 -0.80 21.15
C ARG A 15 -2.49 0.03 20.73
N ILE A 16 -2.25 1.30 20.42
CA ILE A 16 -3.29 2.20 19.90
C ILE A 16 -2.76 2.76 18.58
N TYR A 17 -3.39 2.37 17.49
CA TYR A 17 -3.10 2.91 16.15
C TYR A 17 -3.73 4.29 16.00
N LEU A 18 -3.06 5.14 15.23
CA LEU A 18 -3.43 6.53 15.04
C LEU A 18 -4.18 6.67 13.70
N ASP A 19 -5.51 6.56 13.76
CA ASP A 19 -6.34 6.45 12.55
C ASP A 19 -6.77 7.82 11.97
N ALA A 20 -6.49 8.92 12.67
CA ALA A 20 -6.78 10.27 12.18
C ALA A 20 -5.67 11.25 12.58
N PHE A 21 -5.25 12.06 11.62
CA PHE A 21 -4.41 13.24 11.88
C PHE A 21 -5.20 14.48 11.55
N GLU A 22 -5.68 15.16 12.59
CA GLU A 22 -6.10 16.54 12.41
C GLU A 22 -4.92 17.35 11.85
N ARG A 23 -5.21 18.32 10.98
CA ARG A 23 -4.18 19.17 10.36
C ARG A 23 -3.27 19.86 11.36
N SER A 24 -3.79 20.16 12.56
CA SER A 24 -3.07 20.70 13.72
C SER A 24 -1.99 19.76 14.28
N GLN A 25 -2.10 18.46 13.99
CA GLN A 25 -1.20 17.41 14.47
C GLN A 25 -0.17 16.99 13.42
N ARG A 26 -0.30 17.47 12.17
CA ARG A 26 0.67 17.18 11.11
C ARG A 26 2.01 17.85 11.41
N LYS A 27 3.07 17.07 11.35
CA LYS A 27 4.44 17.52 11.61
C LYS A 27 5.16 17.68 10.30
N PHE A 28 5.68 18.89 10.09
CA PHE A 28 6.52 19.23 8.97
C PHE A 28 7.98 19.12 9.40
N GLY A 29 8.78 18.51 8.54
CA GLY A 29 10.22 18.53 8.69
C GLY A 29 10.89 19.42 7.65
N ASP A 30 12.10 19.84 7.97
CA ASP A 30 12.97 20.69 7.15
C ASP A 30 14.27 19.98 6.75
N GLN A 31 14.44 18.71 7.14
CA GLN A 31 15.64 17.94 6.86
C GLN A 31 15.53 17.27 5.50
N ARG A 32 16.60 17.37 4.70
CA ARG A 32 16.67 16.75 3.39
C ARG A 32 17.38 15.41 3.50
N TYR A 33 16.73 14.38 2.99
CA TYR A 33 17.26 13.04 2.80
C TYR A 33 17.26 12.70 1.31
N THR A 34 18.05 11.70 0.93
CA THR A 34 18.03 11.10 -0.40
C THR A 34 17.45 9.70 -0.30
N GLY A 35 16.81 9.25 -1.38
CA GLY A 35 16.27 7.92 -1.44
C GLY A 35 15.57 7.69 -2.77
N PHE A 36 14.52 6.89 -2.74
CA PHE A 36 13.77 6.51 -3.93
C PHE A 36 12.28 6.55 -3.65
N VAL A 37 11.48 6.69 -4.71
CA VAL A 37 10.03 6.51 -4.66
C VAL A 37 9.62 5.55 -5.77
N LYS A 38 8.87 4.52 -5.40
CA LYS A 38 8.11 3.68 -6.34
C LYS A 38 6.74 4.32 -6.52
N CYS A 39 6.38 4.67 -7.74
CA CYS A 39 5.10 5.32 -8.03
C CYS A 39 4.47 4.86 -9.33
N LYS A 40 3.16 5.07 -9.46
CA LYS A 40 2.36 4.74 -10.66
C LYS A 40 1.57 5.95 -11.10
N LEU A 41 1.52 6.21 -12.40
CA LEU A 41 0.46 7.04 -12.97
C LEU A 41 -0.82 6.22 -13.03
N VAL A 42 -1.90 6.75 -12.47
CA VAL A 42 -3.20 6.09 -12.46
C VAL A 42 -4.31 7.04 -12.87
N HIS A 43 -5.38 6.45 -13.39
CA HIS A 43 -6.55 7.18 -13.88
C HIS A 43 -7.81 6.71 -13.17
N GLY A 44 -8.57 7.67 -12.64
CA GLY A 44 -9.93 7.50 -12.14
C GLY A 44 -10.93 8.21 -13.06
N LYS A 45 -12.22 8.11 -12.75
CA LYS A 45 -13.26 8.83 -13.51
C LYS A 45 -13.11 10.34 -13.29
N GLY A 46 -12.62 11.04 -14.30
CA GLY A 46 -12.49 12.51 -14.29
C GLY A 46 -11.26 13.05 -13.56
N TYR A 47 -10.32 12.20 -13.13
CA TYR A 47 -9.07 12.62 -12.52
C TYR A 47 -7.93 11.64 -12.78
N SER A 48 -6.72 12.09 -12.53
CA SER A 48 -5.50 11.30 -12.66
C SER A 48 -4.51 11.75 -11.61
N LEU A 49 -3.69 10.83 -11.13
CA LEU A 49 -2.70 11.13 -10.09
C LEU A 49 -1.52 10.19 -10.15
N VAL A 50 -0.44 10.58 -9.48
CA VAL A 50 0.68 9.69 -9.20
C VAL A 50 0.50 9.10 -7.81
N ILE A 51 0.28 7.79 -7.71
CA ILE A 51 0.24 7.08 -6.42
C ILE A 51 1.70 6.83 -5.97
N PRO A 52 2.10 7.30 -4.77
CA PRO A 52 3.32 6.83 -4.13
C PRO A 52 3.05 5.45 -3.52
N ASP A 53 3.49 4.38 -4.17
CA ASP A 53 3.30 3.02 -3.64
C ASP A 53 4.17 2.81 -2.40
N GLN A 54 5.47 3.14 -2.52
CA GLN A 54 6.48 2.91 -1.49
C GLN A 54 7.57 3.98 -1.56
N ILE A 55 8.09 4.37 -0.40
CA ILE A 55 9.18 5.34 -0.28
C ILE A 55 10.37 4.63 0.33
N TYR A 56 11.58 4.90 -0.15
CA TYR A 56 12.82 4.33 0.37
C TYR A 56 13.75 5.45 0.79
N SER A 57 14.42 5.31 1.92
CA SER A 57 15.37 6.31 2.43
C SER A 57 16.72 5.66 2.70
N GLU A 58 17.77 6.31 2.23
CA GLU A 58 19.16 5.95 2.50
C GLU A 58 19.57 6.57 3.84
N ILE A 59 19.73 5.76 4.89
CA ILE A 59 20.12 6.24 6.22
C ILE A 59 21.24 5.36 6.77
N GLY A 60 22.39 5.98 7.07
CA GLY A 60 23.51 5.26 7.69
C GLY A 60 24.15 4.18 6.80
N GLY A 61 23.98 4.27 5.48
CA GLY A 61 24.47 3.28 4.52
C GLY A 61 23.53 2.09 4.29
N GLU A 62 22.37 2.07 4.97
CA GLU A 62 21.32 1.07 4.77
C GLU A 62 20.12 1.70 4.06
N LEU A 63 19.38 0.87 3.32
CA LEU A 63 18.13 1.26 2.70
C LEU A 63 16.96 0.75 3.55
N SER A 64 16.08 1.67 3.95
CA SER A 64 14.84 1.32 4.65
C SER A 64 13.66 1.80 3.83
N TRP A 65 12.55 1.08 3.88
CA TRP A 65 11.31 1.53 3.24
C TRP A 65 10.33 2.12 4.25
N ILE A 66 9.45 2.98 3.76
CA ILE A 66 8.43 3.69 4.50
C ILE A 66 7.11 3.48 3.76
N GLN A 67 6.10 2.99 4.48
CA GLN A 67 4.74 2.80 4.00
C GLN A 67 3.98 4.14 4.00
N PRO A 68 3.53 4.62 2.83
CA PRO A 68 2.56 5.71 2.74
C PRO A 68 1.27 5.36 3.47
N LEU A 69 0.73 6.31 4.24
CA LEU A 69 -0.57 6.16 4.93
C LEU A 69 -1.63 7.02 4.27
N PHE A 70 -1.29 8.29 3.98
CA PHE A 70 -2.15 9.21 3.25
C PHE A 70 -1.33 9.96 2.21
N PHE A 71 -1.96 10.37 1.11
CA PHE A 71 -1.31 11.19 0.10
C PHE A 71 -2.31 12.11 -0.62
N ALA A 72 -1.81 13.28 -1.04
CA ALA A 72 -2.56 14.23 -1.84
C ALA A 72 -2.29 14.02 -3.34
N GLY A 73 -3.00 14.77 -4.19
CA GLY A 73 -2.69 14.85 -5.61
C GLY A 73 -1.26 15.31 -5.88
N SER A 74 -0.63 14.71 -6.88
CA SER A 74 0.71 15.06 -7.35
C SER A 74 0.73 16.38 -8.11
N VAL A 75 1.82 17.14 -8.00
CA VAL A 75 2.05 18.33 -8.82
C VAL A 75 3.15 18.01 -9.82
N ILE A 76 2.80 17.96 -11.11
CA ILE A 76 3.76 17.80 -12.20
C ILE A 76 3.93 19.17 -12.88
N SER A 77 5.17 19.67 -12.91
CA SER A 77 5.53 20.97 -13.45
C SER A 77 6.59 20.84 -14.53
N ARG A 78 6.47 21.65 -15.58
CA ARG A 78 7.46 21.73 -16.67
C ARG A 78 8.35 22.94 -16.46
N PHE A 79 9.66 22.73 -16.51
CA PHE A 79 10.68 23.78 -16.50
C PHE A 79 11.61 23.64 -17.70
N ASP A 80 12.38 24.69 -18.00
CA ASP A 80 13.36 24.69 -19.09
C ASP A 80 14.43 23.59 -18.95
N HIS A 81 14.66 23.12 -17.72
CA HIS A 81 15.68 22.13 -17.39
C HIS A 81 15.13 20.71 -17.19
N GLY A 82 13.82 20.51 -17.29
CA GLY A 82 13.18 19.21 -17.11
C GLY A 82 11.79 19.29 -16.49
N ASP A 83 11.05 18.18 -16.59
CA ASP A 83 9.78 18.01 -15.91
C ASP A 83 10.03 17.46 -14.49
N VAL A 84 9.29 18.00 -13.52
CA VAL A 84 9.44 17.73 -12.08
C VAL A 84 8.11 17.24 -11.52
N CYS A 85 8.16 16.21 -10.66
CA CYS A 85 7.02 15.74 -9.89
C CYS A 85 7.25 15.96 -8.38
N ASP A 86 6.30 16.64 -7.76
CA ASP A 86 6.23 16.83 -6.31
C ASP A 86 5.07 16.01 -5.71
N LEU A 87 5.37 15.24 -4.66
CA LEU A 87 4.39 14.45 -3.90
C LEU A 87 4.40 14.85 -2.42
N ALA A 88 3.22 14.82 -1.80
CA ALA A 88 3.04 15.06 -0.37
C ALA A 88 2.40 13.81 0.25
N VAL A 89 3.10 13.17 1.20
CA VAL A 89 2.73 11.87 1.77
C VAL A 89 2.80 11.92 3.28
N ASP A 90 1.69 11.64 3.96
CA ASP A 90 1.70 11.44 5.40
C ASP A 90 2.14 10.00 5.72
N ILE A 91 3.06 9.90 6.67
CA ILE A 91 3.58 8.65 7.21
C ILE A 91 3.28 8.58 8.70
N SER A 92 3.78 7.52 9.33
CA SER A 92 3.59 7.24 10.74
C SER A 92 3.70 8.45 11.68
N HIS A 93 2.79 8.55 12.66
CA HIS A 93 2.68 9.62 13.64
C HIS A 93 2.46 11.03 13.04
N GLY A 94 1.75 11.10 11.92
CA GLY A 94 1.31 12.35 11.30
C GLY A 94 2.44 13.18 10.73
N ASN A 95 3.54 12.54 10.34
CA ASN A 95 4.67 13.25 9.73
C ASN A 95 4.45 13.35 8.23
N LEU A 96 4.55 14.56 7.70
CA LEU A 96 4.43 14.81 6.27
C LEU A 96 5.82 14.74 5.62
N LEU A 97 5.94 13.89 4.60
CA LEU A 97 7.07 13.88 3.68
C LEU A 97 6.71 14.68 2.43
N LYS A 98 7.67 15.47 1.93
CA LYS A 98 7.61 16.03 0.57
C LYS A 98 8.66 15.37 -0.29
N LEU A 99 8.23 14.71 -1.36
CA LEU A 99 9.10 14.03 -2.31
C LEU A 99 9.20 14.89 -3.56
N ARG A 100 10.42 15.00 -4.11
CA ARG A 100 10.66 15.64 -5.40
C ARG A 100 11.59 14.77 -6.25
N PHE A 101 11.24 14.59 -7.51
CA PHE A 101 12.05 13.89 -8.51
C PHE A 101 11.77 14.47 -9.91
N GLU A 102 12.72 14.28 -10.80
CA GLU A 102 12.71 14.76 -12.19
C GLU A 102 12.72 13.58 -13.17
N THR A 103 12.42 13.82 -14.45
CA THR A 103 12.47 12.78 -15.49
C THR A 103 13.85 12.11 -15.57
N SER A 104 14.94 12.87 -15.35
CA SER A 104 16.31 12.34 -15.34
C SER A 104 16.63 11.46 -14.13
N ASP A 105 15.79 11.49 -13.08
CA ASP A 105 15.98 10.67 -11.89
C ASP A 105 15.41 9.25 -12.04
N LEU A 106 14.88 8.90 -13.22
CA LEU A 106 14.33 7.58 -13.47
C LEU A 106 15.42 6.51 -13.34
N VAL A 107 15.19 5.57 -12.42
CA VAL A 107 16.10 4.45 -12.14
C VAL A 107 15.64 3.20 -12.87
N SER A 108 14.36 2.85 -12.79
CA SER A 108 13.83 1.66 -13.44
C SER A 108 12.34 1.76 -13.77
N ARG A 109 11.93 1.09 -14.84
CA ARG A 109 10.53 0.78 -15.16
C ARG A 109 10.23 -0.62 -14.66
N LEU A 110 9.21 -0.76 -13.84
CA LEU A 110 8.86 -2.01 -13.15
C LEU A 110 7.69 -2.68 -13.86
N LYS A 111 7.64 -4.01 -13.77
CA LYS A 111 6.70 -4.84 -14.56
C LYS A 111 5.23 -4.66 -14.21
N ASP A 112 4.93 -4.05 -13.06
CA ASP A 112 3.58 -3.76 -12.58
C ASP A 112 3.07 -2.38 -13.03
N GLY A 113 3.75 -1.76 -13.99
CA GLY A 113 3.48 -0.41 -14.49
C GLY A 113 3.98 0.72 -13.58
N SER A 114 4.71 0.40 -12.51
CA SER A 114 5.34 1.42 -11.67
C SER A 114 6.72 1.84 -12.17
N PHE A 115 7.15 2.99 -11.66
CA PHE A 115 8.43 3.60 -11.93
C PHE A 115 9.16 3.79 -10.60
N LEU A 116 10.46 3.50 -10.60
CA LEU A 116 11.34 3.84 -9.49
C LEU A 116 12.14 5.08 -9.88
N TYR A 117 11.99 6.16 -9.11
CA TYR A 117 12.78 7.37 -9.26
C TYR A 117 13.70 7.53 -8.05
N ARG A 118 14.93 7.99 -8.28
CA ARG A 118 15.72 8.62 -7.22
C ARG A 118 15.02 9.93 -6.84
N CYS A 119 14.98 10.28 -5.55
CA CYS A 119 14.26 11.46 -5.12
C CYS A 119 14.90 12.16 -3.93
N SER A 120 14.59 13.45 -3.79
CA SER A 120 14.83 14.21 -2.58
C SER A 120 13.61 14.08 -1.66
N ILE A 121 13.86 13.80 -0.38
CA ILE A 121 12.83 13.61 0.65
C ILE A 121 13.01 14.72 1.70
N LEU A 122 12.06 15.65 1.79
CA LEU A 122 11.99 16.59 2.90
C LEU A 122 11.18 15.97 4.04
N ALA A 123 11.80 15.80 5.20
CA ALA A 123 11.27 15.00 6.30
C ALA A 123 11.69 15.53 7.69
N PRO A 124 11.06 15.05 8.78
CA PRO A 124 11.51 15.37 10.14
C PRO A 124 12.92 14.86 10.44
N LYS A 125 13.56 15.43 11.46
CA LYS A 125 14.79 14.87 12.03
C LYS A 125 14.56 13.42 12.47
N PHE A 126 15.58 12.59 12.30
CA PHE A 126 15.57 11.18 12.70
C PHE A 126 14.56 10.32 11.93
N LEU A 127 14.49 10.49 10.60
CA LEU A 127 13.58 9.75 9.71
C LEU A 127 13.60 8.21 9.93
N HIS A 128 14.74 7.63 10.30
CA HIS A 128 14.90 6.20 10.63
C HIS A 128 13.94 5.67 11.71
N ARG A 129 13.35 6.55 12.52
CA ARG A 129 12.38 6.16 13.56
C ARG A 129 11.01 5.81 12.98
N TYR A 130 10.72 6.29 11.77
CA TYR A 130 9.42 6.17 11.10
C TYR A 130 9.43 5.19 9.93
N THR A 131 10.56 4.51 9.69
CA THR A 131 10.70 3.52 8.60
C THR A 131 9.93 2.25 8.90
N THR A 132 9.19 1.73 7.94
CA THR A 132 8.36 0.54 8.13
C THR A 132 9.19 -0.74 8.25
N GLY A 133 10.24 -0.89 7.43
CA GLY A 133 11.11 -2.08 7.47
C GLY A 133 12.37 -1.94 6.62
N ALA A 134 13.13 -3.02 6.52
CA ALA A 134 14.35 -3.08 5.72
C ALA A 134 14.03 -3.19 4.23
N ALA A 135 14.87 -2.57 3.40
CA ALA A 135 14.79 -2.60 1.95
C ALA A 135 16.16 -2.81 1.31
N ARG A 136 16.17 -3.22 0.04
CA ARG A 136 17.38 -3.26 -0.79
C ARG A 136 17.02 -3.11 -2.26
N LEU A 137 17.99 -2.73 -3.08
CA LEU A 137 17.87 -2.77 -4.54
C LEU A 137 18.65 -3.96 -5.09
N GLU A 138 18.04 -4.73 -5.96
CA GLU A 138 18.70 -5.77 -6.76
C GLU A 138 18.42 -5.50 -8.24
N ASN A 139 19.47 -5.19 -9.01
CA ASN A 139 19.34 -4.79 -10.41
C ASN A 139 18.28 -3.69 -10.59
N ASP A 140 18.40 -2.63 -9.78
CA ASP A 140 17.48 -1.49 -9.76
C ASP A 140 16.02 -1.81 -9.42
N ARG A 141 15.72 -3.04 -8.98
CA ARG A 141 14.39 -3.43 -8.50
C ARG A 141 14.36 -3.45 -6.97
N PRO A 142 13.37 -2.80 -6.33
CA PRO A 142 13.28 -2.77 -4.89
C PRO A 142 12.74 -4.09 -4.32
N LEU A 143 13.43 -4.61 -3.29
CA LEU A 143 12.92 -5.64 -2.39
C LEU A 143 12.66 -5.05 -1.02
N ILE A 144 11.56 -5.49 -0.42
CA ILE A 144 11.19 -5.14 0.96
C ILE A 144 11.05 -6.40 1.80
N GLU A 145 11.37 -6.25 3.08
CA GLU A 145 11.16 -7.28 4.09
C GLU A 145 9.69 -7.30 4.52
N LEU A 146 9.06 -8.48 4.44
CA LEU A 146 7.69 -8.73 4.88
C LEU A 146 7.61 -10.04 5.68
N PHE A 147 6.50 -10.21 6.40
CA PHE A 147 6.27 -11.30 7.32
C PHE A 147 4.97 -12.05 7.02
N HIS A 148 5.02 -13.37 7.11
CA HIS A 148 3.85 -14.23 7.18
C HIS A 148 3.69 -14.74 8.61
N HIS A 149 2.52 -14.54 9.22
CA HIS A 149 2.25 -14.99 10.60
C HIS A 149 1.43 -16.27 10.61
N THR A 150 1.83 -17.23 11.44
CA THR A 150 1.19 -18.54 11.52
C THR A 150 1.50 -19.23 12.87
N LYS A 151 1.16 -20.51 13.01
CA LYS A 151 1.54 -21.35 14.16
C LYS A 151 2.90 -22.01 13.96
N ALA A 152 3.51 -22.45 15.06
CA ALA A 152 4.80 -23.15 15.05
C ALA A 152 4.82 -24.35 14.08
N GLU A 153 3.79 -25.18 14.13
CA GLU A 153 3.63 -26.38 13.28
C GLU A 153 3.60 -26.04 11.78
N PHE A 154 2.86 -25.01 11.38
CA PHE A 154 2.78 -24.59 9.98
C PHE A 154 4.04 -23.87 9.51
N LYS A 155 4.69 -23.09 10.39
CA LYS A 155 6.00 -22.52 10.09
C LYS A 155 7.00 -23.60 9.73
N LYS A 156 7.04 -24.69 10.50
CA LYS A 156 7.90 -25.84 10.21
C LYS A 156 7.59 -26.42 8.84
N SER A 157 6.32 -26.72 8.55
CA SER A 157 5.91 -27.29 7.25
C SER A 157 6.24 -26.38 6.05
N ILE A 158 6.04 -25.07 6.18
CA ILE A 158 6.34 -24.09 5.11
C ILE A 158 7.84 -24.02 4.85
N LEU A 159 8.65 -23.98 5.90
CA LEU A 159 10.11 -23.91 5.76
C LEU A 159 10.71 -25.23 5.24
N GLU A 160 10.17 -26.38 5.63
CA GLU A 160 10.58 -27.68 5.06
C GLU A 160 10.16 -27.80 3.59
N GLY A 161 8.95 -27.35 3.24
CA GLY A 161 8.44 -27.36 1.88
C GLY A 161 9.00 -26.25 0.98
N GLN A 162 9.64 -25.23 1.54
CA GLN A 162 10.12 -24.02 0.83
C GLN A 162 9.05 -23.34 -0.03
N HIS A 163 7.79 -23.35 0.41
CA HIS A 163 6.72 -22.69 -0.34
C HIS A 163 5.49 -22.34 0.51
N PHE A 164 4.74 -21.37 0.00
CA PHE A 164 3.40 -21.02 0.45
C PHE A 164 2.35 -21.45 -0.58
N ARG A 165 1.15 -21.76 -0.10
CA ARG A 165 -0.03 -21.89 -0.96
C ARG A 165 -0.80 -20.56 -0.97
N THR A 166 -1.30 -20.17 -2.13
CA THR A 166 -2.13 -18.96 -2.27
C THR A 166 -3.51 -19.17 -1.66
N SER A 167 -4.08 -18.09 -1.13
CA SER A 167 -5.45 -18.00 -0.64
C SER A 167 -6.37 -17.45 -1.72
N ALA A 168 -7.51 -18.09 -1.96
CA ALA A 168 -8.53 -17.59 -2.88
C ALA A 168 -9.38 -16.45 -2.28
N TRP A 169 -9.23 -16.13 -0.99
CA TRP A 169 -10.08 -15.14 -0.33
C TRP A 169 -9.69 -13.71 -0.72
N ASN A 170 -10.67 -12.81 -0.83
CA ASN A 170 -10.49 -11.36 -0.97
C ASN A 170 -9.93 -10.73 0.33
N ILE A 171 -9.65 -9.42 0.30
CA ILE A 171 -9.06 -8.72 1.44
C ILE A 171 -9.95 -8.74 2.70
N GLN A 172 -11.28 -8.71 2.55
CA GLN A 172 -12.23 -8.85 3.66
C GLN A 172 -12.21 -10.26 4.28
N GLY A 173 -11.81 -11.27 3.48
CA GLY A 173 -11.69 -12.66 3.90
C GLY A 173 -13.03 -13.41 3.98
N ASN A 174 -14.04 -12.94 3.25
CA ASN A 174 -15.41 -13.50 3.28
C ASN A 174 -15.92 -13.98 1.91
N LYS A 175 -15.25 -13.64 0.81
CA LYS A 175 -15.58 -14.09 -0.54
C LYS A 175 -14.36 -14.70 -1.23
N LYS A 176 -14.59 -15.75 -2.02
CA LYS A 176 -13.53 -16.40 -2.80
C LYS A 176 -13.49 -15.85 -4.21
N CYS A 177 -12.31 -15.43 -4.63
CA CYS A 177 -11.97 -15.09 -5.99
C CYS A 177 -11.72 -16.36 -6.82
N THR A 178 -12.21 -16.38 -8.06
CA THR A 178 -12.15 -17.53 -8.97
C THR A 178 -11.06 -17.40 -10.03
N ASN A 179 -10.63 -16.19 -10.36
CA ASN A 179 -9.60 -15.92 -11.38
C ASN A 179 -8.23 -15.57 -10.79
N ILE A 180 -8.16 -15.02 -9.58
CA ILE A 180 -6.92 -14.62 -8.92
C ILE A 180 -6.91 -15.13 -7.47
N ALA A 181 -5.75 -15.55 -6.98
CA ALA A 181 -5.49 -15.86 -5.58
C ALA A 181 -4.30 -15.06 -5.07
N PHE A 182 -4.13 -14.98 -3.75
CA PHE A 182 -3.11 -14.13 -3.14
C PHE A 182 -2.31 -14.87 -2.07
N LEU A 183 -1.02 -14.61 -2.01
CA LEU A 183 -0.28 -14.78 -0.77
C LEU A 183 -0.34 -13.46 0.02
N TYR A 184 -0.87 -13.54 1.24
CA TYR A 184 -0.97 -12.43 2.18
C TYR A 184 0.25 -12.34 3.09
N MET A 185 0.88 -11.17 3.07
CA MET A 185 2.04 -10.80 3.87
C MET A 185 1.73 -9.50 4.64
N THR A 186 2.52 -9.21 5.67
CA THR A 186 2.41 -7.95 6.42
C THR A 186 3.77 -7.39 6.74
N SER A 187 3.87 -6.07 6.88
CA SER A 187 5.07 -5.41 7.38
C SER A 187 5.25 -5.50 8.90
N LEU A 188 4.24 -5.98 9.63
CA LEU A 188 4.33 -6.17 11.08
C LEU A 188 5.20 -7.41 11.40
N PRO A 189 6.31 -7.29 12.14
CA PRO A 189 7.17 -8.43 12.48
C PRO A 189 6.53 -9.37 13.52
N LYS A 190 5.50 -8.91 14.23
CA LYS A 190 4.77 -9.68 15.23
C LYS A 190 3.34 -9.16 15.41
N ILE A 191 2.38 -10.08 15.48
CA ILE A 191 0.98 -9.85 15.85
C ILE A 191 0.78 -10.39 17.27
N ASP A 192 0.69 -9.51 18.26
CA ASP A 192 0.46 -9.91 19.66
C ASP A 192 -0.62 -9.10 20.37
N ASP A 193 -1.20 -8.10 19.70
CA ASP A 193 -2.33 -7.31 20.16
C ASP A 193 -3.52 -7.47 19.17
N VAL A 194 -4.75 -7.39 19.67
CA VAL A 194 -5.95 -7.47 18.84
C VAL A 194 -6.05 -6.32 17.84
N THR A 195 -5.49 -5.16 18.16
CA THR A 195 -5.42 -4.01 17.26
C THR A 195 -4.46 -4.24 16.10
N ASP A 196 -3.45 -5.10 16.25
CA ASP A 196 -2.59 -5.50 15.12
C ASP A 196 -3.38 -6.29 14.07
N LEU A 197 -4.35 -7.11 14.50
CA LEU A 197 -5.22 -7.85 13.58
C LEU A 197 -6.04 -6.89 12.70
N GLN A 198 -6.55 -5.80 13.29
CA GLN A 198 -7.37 -4.82 12.57
C GLN A 198 -6.59 -4.15 11.44
N GLN A 199 -5.29 -3.94 11.62
CA GLN A 199 -4.44 -3.33 10.59
C GLN A 199 -4.15 -4.24 9.38
N ILE A 200 -4.48 -5.52 9.50
CA ILE A 200 -4.35 -6.52 8.43
C ILE A 200 -5.70 -7.10 8.05
N ALA A 201 -6.77 -6.30 8.15
CA ALA A 201 -8.14 -6.65 7.79
C ALA A 201 -8.71 -7.88 8.54
N MET A 202 -8.32 -8.07 9.80
CA MET A 202 -8.80 -9.16 10.66
C MET A 202 -9.32 -8.65 12.00
N SER A 203 -10.17 -9.43 12.67
CA SER A 203 -10.71 -9.06 13.98
C SER A 203 -11.03 -10.28 14.84
N ASN A 204 -10.83 -10.21 16.15
CA ASN A 204 -11.23 -11.28 17.08
C ASN A 204 -12.75 -11.49 17.15
N PHE A 205 -13.51 -10.44 16.88
CA PHE A 205 -14.97 -10.47 16.78
C PHE A 205 -15.47 -10.61 15.34
N GLY A 206 -14.56 -10.59 14.35
CA GLY A 206 -14.92 -10.63 12.93
C GLY A 206 -15.63 -9.36 12.46
N LYS A 207 -15.42 -8.22 13.13
CA LYS A 207 -16.06 -6.94 12.81
C LYS A 207 -15.04 -5.80 12.77
N MET A 208 -15.21 -4.87 11.84
CA MET A 208 -14.49 -3.60 11.75
C MET A 208 -15.47 -2.45 11.50
N GLY A 209 -15.28 -1.34 12.22
CA GLY A 209 -16.11 -0.14 12.10
C GLY A 209 -15.43 0.93 11.25
N PHE A 210 -16.20 1.59 10.40
CA PHE A 210 -15.76 2.66 9.50
C PHE A 210 -16.65 3.88 9.66
N ARG A 211 -16.09 5.06 9.41
CA ARG A 211 -16.78 6.36 9.54
C ARG A 211 -16.69 7.14 8.24
N LEU A 212 -17.76 7.85 7.94
CA LEU A 212 -17.81 8.80 6.84
C LEU A 212 -17.02 10.06 7.19
N ASP A 213 -16.57 10.78 6.18
CA ASP A 213 -15.89 12.09 6.34
C ASP A 213 -16.70 13.10 7.16
N THR A 214 -18.03 12.98 7.14
CA THR A 214 -18.95 13.87 7.84
C THR A 214 -19.29 13.42 9.26
N ASN A 215 -18.80 12.25 9.70
CA ASN A 215 -19.10 11.71 11.02
C ASN A 215 -17.98 12.07 12.03
N TYR A 216 -18.28 13.06 12.88
CA TYR A 216 -17.39 13.55 13.93
C TYR A 216 -17.60 12.86 15.29
N THR A 217 -18.30 11.72 15.32
CA THR A 217 -18.55 10.94 16.53
C THR A 217 -17.68 9.68 16.58
N ASP A 218 -17.63 9.00 17.73
CA ASP A 218 -16.92 7.71 17.87
C ASP A 218 -17.76 6.50 17.42
N THR A 219 -18.98 6.71 16.92
CA THR A 219 -19.85 5.62 16.45
C THR A 219 -19.60 5.37 14.96
N PRO A 220 -19.32 4.13 14.52
CA PRO A 220 -19.14 3.84 13.10
C PRO A 220 -20.46 3.95 12.32
N ASP A 221 -20.39 4.48 11.10
CA ASP A 221 -21.51 4.49 10.14
C ASP A 221 -21.70 3.12 9.47
N LEU A 222 -20.61 2.37 9.33
CA LEU A 222 -20.59 1.05 8.72
C LEU A 222 -19.82 0.08 9.61
N ILE A 223 -20.41 -1.09 9.87
CA ILE A 223 -19.73 -2.21 10.51
C ILE A 223 -19.65 -3.35 9.50
N LEU A 224 -18.45 -3.65 9.01
CA LEU A 224 -18.20 -4.77 8.11
C LEU A 224 -17.89 -6.04 8.88
N ASP A 225 -18.38 -7.17 8.35
CA ASP A 225 -17.84 -8.48 8.67
C ASP A 225 -16.45 -8.63 8.06
N VAL A 226 -15.47 -9.05 8.85
CA VAL A 226 -14.10 -9.33 8.38
C VAL A 226 -13.66 -10.69 8.89
N TYR A 227 -12.57 -11.22 8.33
CA TYR A 227 -12.02 -12.50 8.76
C TYR A 227 -11.80 -12.54 10.28
N ARG A 228 -12.48 -13.50 10.92
CA ARG A 228 -12.38 -13.69 12.36
C ARG A 228 -11.10 -14.43 12.71
N GLU A 229 -10.23 -13.81 13.49
CA GLU A 229 -8.93 -14.38 13.84
C GLU A 229 -8.50 -14.07 15.28
N SER A 230 -7.61 -14.89 15.83
CA SER A 230 -6.98 -14.70 17.13
C SER A 230 -5.47 -14.55 17.01
N THR A 231 -4.89 -13.70 17.85
CA THR A 231 -3.43 -13.60 18.03
C THR A 231 -2.80 -14.95 18.44
N ASN A 232 -3.57 -15.85 19.08
CA ASN A 232 -3.13 -17.21 19.43
C ASN A 232 -2.86 -18.11 18.20
N ASN A 233 -3.39 -17.75 17.03
CA ASN A 233 -3.10 -18.46 15.77
C ASN A 233 -1.92 -17.83 15.00
N ARG A 234 -1.30 -16.77 15.53
CA ARG A 234 -0.25 -15.96 14.89
C ARG A 234 1.01 -15.88 15.77
N THR A 235 1.38 -17.00 16.39
CA THR A 235 2.46 -17.06 17.40
C THR A 235 3.87 -17.05 16.80
N HIS A 236 4.00 -17.34 15.51
CA HIS A 236 5.27 -17.43 14.81
C HIS A 236 5.22 -16.64 13.50
N SER A 237 6.33 -16.01 13.14
CA SER A 237 6.49 -15.31 11.87
C SER A 237 7.53 -15.99 10.98
N ILE A 238 7.33 -15.90 9.67
CA ILE A 238 8.28 -16.23 8.62
C ILE A 238 8.60 -14.92 7.91
N GLU A 239 9.85 -14.49 8.00
CA GLU A 239 10.39 -13.34 7.28
C GLU A 239 10.75 -13.75 5.85
N ALA A 240 10.46 -12.88 4.89
CA ALA A 240 10.89 -13.07 3.51
C ALA A 240 11.06 -11.73 2.78
N TRP A 241 11.95 -11.73 1.80
CA TRP A 241 12.14 -10.62 0.87
C TRP A 241 11.17 -10.74 -0.30
N VAL A 242 10.49 -9.64 -0.63
CA VAL A 242 9.51 -9.57 -1.72
C VAL A 242 9.86 -8.43 -2.64
N TYR A 243 9.90 -8.65 -3.95
CA TYR A 243 10.03 -7.54 -4.90
C TYR A 243 8.78 -6.67 -4.84
N ALA A 244 8.95 -5.35 -4.76
CA ALA A 244 7.81 -4.45 -4.62
C ALA A 244 6.90 -4.43 -5.86
N ASP A 245 7.43 -4.79 -7.03
CA ASP A 245 6.69 -4.92 -8.29
C ASP A 245 6.05 -6.32 -8.46
N ASP A 246 6.16 -7.19 -7.45
CA ASP A 246 5.36 -8.41 -7.33
C ASP A 246 4.08 -8.20 -6.48
N LEU A 247 3.91 -7.00 -5.90
CA LEU A 247 2.79 -6.70 -5.02
C LEU A 247 1.61 -6.12 -5.79
N ALA A 248 0.40 -6.55 -5.43
CA ALA A 248 -0.82 -5.92 -5.91
C ALA A 248 -0.91 -4.47 -5.39
N PRO A 249 -1.45 -3.52 -6.18
CA PRO A 249 -1.77 -2.18 -5.70
C PRO A 249 -2.62 -2.23 -4.43
N GLN A 250 -2.34 -1.33 -3.49
CA GLN A 250 -3.15 -1.20 -2.29
C GLN A 250 -4.44 -0.43 -2.61
N PRO A 251 -5.60 -0.88 -2.11
CA PRO A 251 -6.82 -0.11 -2.23
C PRO A 251 -6.74 1.15 -1.35
N CYS A 252 -7.54 2.15 -1.67
CA CYS A 252 -7.56 3.41 -0.93
C CYS A 252 -8.97 3.93 -0.69
N PHE A 253 -9.14 4.71 0.37
CA PHE A 253 -10.26 5.63 0.48
C PHE A 253 -9.89 6.94 -0.20
N ARG A 254 -10.88 7.57 -0.83
CA ARG A 254 -10.82 8.94 -1.31
C ARG A 254 -11.69 9.80 -0.41
N HIS A 255 -11.06 10.78 0.22
CA HIS A 255 -11.70 11.73 1.12
C HIS A 255 -11.98 13.04 0.38
N LEU A 256 -13.16 13.61 0.60
CA LEU A 256 -13.63 14.85 -0.03
C LEU A 256 -14.17 15.81 1.04
N PRO A 257 -13.30 16.32 1.93
CA PRO A 257 -13.69 17.30 2.92
C PRO A 257 -14.27 18.56 2.24
N PRO A 258 -15.40 19.13 2.74
CA PRO A 258 -16.11 20.22 2.06
C PRO A 258 -15.31 21.49 1.73
N SER A 259 -14.22 21.75 2.46
CA SER A 259 -13.42 22.98 2.36
C SER A 259 -11.92 22.73 2.24
N GLU A 260 -11.50 21.49 1.99
CA GLU A 260 -10.08 21.14 1.83
C GLU A 260 -9.87 20.33 0.54
N PRO A 261 -8.64 20.32 -0.02
CA PRO A 261 -8.34 19.44 -1.15
C PRO A 261 -8.60 17.98 -0.80
N GLY A 262 -9.13 17.24 -1.78
CA GLY A 262 -9.29 15.80 -1.64
C GLY A 262 -7.93 15.09 -1.48
N TYR A 263 -7.93 14.00 -0.73
CA TYR A 263 -6.76 13.18 -0.48
C TYR A 263 -7.15 11.71 -0.44
N HIS A 264 -6.15 10.83 -0.43
CA HIS A 264 -6.36 9.39 -0.35
C HIS A 264 -5.75 8.83 0.93
N GLU A 265 -6.43 7.85 1.52
CA GLU A 265 -5.95 7.02 2.64
C GLU A 265 -5.71 5.61 2.11
N VAL A 266 -4.54 5.04 2.40
CA VAL A 266 -4.23 3.65 2.07
C VAL A 266 -5.00 2.73 3.01
N VAL A 267 -5.84 1.85 2.45
CA VAL A 267 -6.64 0.91 3.25
C VAL A 267 -5.77 -0.24 3.74
N SER A 268 -5.81 -0.51 5.04
CA SER A 268 -5.02 -1.56 5.71
C SER A 268 -3.54 -1.50 5.29
N PRO A 269 -2.83 -0.39 5.54
CA PRO A 269 -1.54 -0.09 4.91
C PRO A 269 -0.45 -1.12 5.20
N PHE A 270 -0.63 -1.98 6.20
CA PHE A 270 0.32 -3.02 6.58
C PHE A 270 -0.05 -4.40 6.04
N ILE A 271 -1.04 -4.53 5.15
CA ILE A 271 -1.31 -5.74 4.37
C ILE A 271 -0.72 -5.61 2.95
N HIS A 272 -0.02 -6.66 2.52
CA HIS A 272 0.57 -6.76 1.20
C HIS A 272 0.17 -8.09 0.56
N ARG A 273 -0.19 -8.05 -0.72
CA ARG A 273 -0.69 -9.21 -1.45
C ARG A 273 0.20 -9.49 -2.65
N ILE A 274 0.65 -10.73 -2.78
CA ILE A 274 1.30 -11.21 -4.01
C ILE A 274 0.24 -11.95 -4.81
N PRO A 275 -0.24 -11.40 -5.94
CA PRO A 275 -1.26 -12.04 -6.75
C PRO A 275 -0.68 -13.16 -7.60
N SER A 276 -1.40 -14.26 -7.68
CA SER A 276 -1.01 -15.47 -8.39
C SER A 276 -2.24 -16.23 -8.85
N ARG A 277 -2.03 -17.28 -9.67
CA ARG A 277 -3.12 -18.12 -10.16
C ARG A 277 -3.83 -18.82 -9.00
N PRO A 278 -5.14 -19.11 -9.11
CA PRO A 278 -5.86 -19.95 -8.15
C PRO A 278 -5.18 -21.32 -7.95
N GLY A 279 -4.98 -21.70 -6.68
CA GLY A 279 -4.25 -22.92 -6.32
C GLY A 279 -2.73 -22.84 -6.59
N GLY A 280 -2.21 -21.66 -6.89
CA GLY A 280 -0.80 -21.40 -7.14
C GLY A 280 0.09 -21.56 -5.90
N ILE A 281 1.39 -21.62 -6.18
CA ILE A 281 2.44 -21.75 -5.18
C ILE A 281 3.37 -20.53 -5.27
N VAL A 282 3.80 -20.04 -4.11
CA VAL A 282 4.85 -19.03 -3.99
C VAL A 282 6.05 -19.68 -3.31
N SER A 283 7.11 -19.90 -4.08
CA SER A 283 8.33 -20.56 -3.61
C SER A 283 9.20 -19.62 -2.77
N ILE A 284 9.97 -20.20 -1.85
CA ILE A 284 10.99 -19.51 -1.05
C ILE A 284 12.35 -19.90 -1.62
N GLN A 285 13.10 -18.93 -2.13
CA GLN A 285 14.43 -19.15 -2.74
C GLN A 285 15.44 -18.16 -2.17
N GLY A 286 16.35 -18.65 -1.33
CA GLY A 286 17.34 -17.78 -0.67
C GLY A 286 16.70 -16.67 0.16
N GLY A 287 15.59 -16.98 0.84
CA GLY A 287 14.79 -16.03 1.61
C GLY A 287 13.93 -15.07 0.77
N ARG A 288 13.90 -15.21 -0.56
CA ARG A 288 13.04 -14.41 -1.45
C ARG A 288 11.76 -15.17 -1.78
N LEU A 289 10.64 -14.47 -1.85
CA LEU A 289 9.39 -15.02 -2.40
C LEU A 289 9.39 -14.93 -3.92
N ARG A 290 9.02 -16.03 -4.58
CA ARG A 290 8.90 -16.10 -6.04
C ARG A 290 7.61 -16.83 -6.41
N PRO A 291 6.56 -16.12 -6.85
CA PRO A 291 5.36 -16.76 -7.38
C PRO A 291 5.74 -17.55 -8.65
N GLU A 292 5.22 -18.77 -8.80
CA GLU A 292 5.40 -19.55 -10.05
C GLU A 292 4.78 -18.82 -11.25
N GLU A 293 3.63 -18.21 -11.03
CA GLU A 293 2.89 -17.40 -12.00
C GLU A 293 2.33 -16.18 -11.28
N ILE A 294 2.63 -14.99 -11.80
CA ILE A 294 2.13 -13.72 -11.27
C ILE A 294 0.92 -13.28 -12.08
N MET A 295 -0.16 -12.90 -11.39
CA MET A 295 -1.39 -12.38 -12.01
C MET A 295 -1.45 -10.87 -11.74
N PRO A 296 -0.92 -10.00 -12.61
CA PRO A 296 -0.80 -8.58 -12.29
C PRO A 296 -2.18 -7.91 -12.15
N LEU A 297 -2.40 -7.24 -11.02
CA LEU A 297 -3.53 -6.32 -10.86
C LEU A 297 -3.10 -4.91 -11.26
N ASN A 298 -3.59 -4.46 -12.42
CA ASN A 298 -3.30 -3.11 -12.94
C ASN A 298 -4.33 -2.08 -12.50
N HIS A 299 -4.89 -2.25 -11.30
CA HIS A 299 -5.83 -1.30 -10.72
C HIS A 299 -5.82 -1.36 -9.19
N ALA A 300 -6.22 -0.26 -8.55
CA ALA A 300 -6.57 -0.21 -7.14
C ALA A 300 -8.07 0.08 -6.99
N VAL A 301 -8.72 -0.56 -6.02
CA VAL A 301 -10.11 -0.24 -5.64
C VAL A 301 -10.12 1.05 -4.83
N VAL A 302 -11.02 1.96 -5.18
CA VAL A 302 -11.22 3.21 -4.42
C VAL A 302 -12.58 3.22 -3.75
N GLY A 303 -12.58 3.50 -2.45
CA GLY A 303 -13.79 3.78 -1.69
C GLY A 303 -14.02 5.28 -1.53
N ASP A 304 -15.19 5.79 -1.96
CA ASP A 304 -15.60 7.17 -1.63
C ASP A 304 -15.99 7.26 -0.15
N ALA A 305 -15.15 7.88 0.67
CA ALA A 305 -15.33 8.00 2.12
C ALA A 305 -16.52 8.90 2.52
N THR A 306 -17.20 9.53 1.56
CA THR A 306 -18.43 10.29 1.80
C THR A 306 -19.70 9.43 1.69
N THR A 307 -19.57 8.15 1.30
CA THR A 307 -20.71 7.23 1.14
C THR A 307 -20.50 5.90 1.87
N ILE A 308 -21.59 5.31 2.39
CA ILE A 308 -21.52 4.00 3.07
C ILE A 308 -21.03 2.90 2.13
N SER A 309 -21.49 2.89 0.87
CA SER A 309 -21.02 1.94 -0.14
C SER A 309 -19.52 2.10 -0.43
N GLY A 310 -19.03 3.34 -0.47
CA GLY A 310 -17.61 3.63 -0.67
C GLY A 310 -16.75 3.16 0.51
N LEU A 311 -17.20 3.31 1.76
CA LEU A 311 -16.48 2.75 2.93
C LEU A 311 -16.31 1.23 2.86
N GLY A 312 -17.26 0.52 2.26
CA GLY A 312 -17.21 -0.94 2.10
C GLY A 312 -16.38 -1.42 0.90
N ALA A 313 -16.33 -0.63 -0.18
CA ALA A 313 -15.81 -1.07 -1.48
C ALA A 313 -14.37 -1.61 -1.45
N PRO A 314 -13.39 -0.98 -0.75
CA PRO A 314 -12.03 -1.50 -0.63
C PRO A 314 -11.93 -2.89 -0.02
N TYR A 315 -12.87 -3.27 0.83
CA TYR A 315 -12.90 -4.59 1.48
C TYR A 315 -13.67 -5.62 0.64
N ASP A 316 -14.83 -5.21 0.12
CA ASP A 316 -15.70 -6.09 -0.67
C ASP A 316 -15.03 -6.51 -1.99
N GLU A 317 -14.36 -5.58 -2.67
CA GLU A 317 -13.66 -5.73 -3.97
C GLU A 317 -14.54 -6.19 -5.17
N GLU A 318 -15.74 -6.72 -4.94
CA GLU A 318 -16.69 -7.17 -5.97
C GLU A 318 -17.55 -6.02 -6.51
N HIS A 319 -18.12 -5.23 -5.61
CA HIS A 319 -19.03 -4.13 -5.94
C HIS A 319 -18.36 -2.78 -5.68
N THR A 320 -17.58 -2.33 -6.67
CA THR A 320 -16.92 -1.02 -6.62
C THR A 320 -17.38 -0.08 -7.75
N SER A 321 -17.67 1.17 -7.40
CA SER A 321 -18.02 2.23 -8.34
C SER A 321 -16.81 2.99 -8.88
N GLU A 322 -15.69 2.93 -8.15
CA GLU A 322 -14.46 3.67 -8.44
C GLU A 322 -13.22 2.76 -8.41
N LEU A 323 -12.39 2.93 -9.44
CA LEU A 323 -11.13 2.25 -9.61
C LEU A 323 -10.08 3.27 -10.05
N LEU A 324 -8.84 3.06 -9.63
CA LEU A 324 -7.67 3.72 -10.20
C LEU A 324 -6.96 2.72 -11.09
N LYS A 325 -7.06 2.90 -12.41
CA LYS A 325 -6.45 2.03 -13.40
C LYS A 325 -5.03 2.49 -13.69
N THR A 326 -4.06 1.59 -13.60
CA THR A 326 -2.64 1.89 -13.85
C THR A 326 -2.38 2.17 -15.33
N GLU A 327 -1.66 3.26 -15.60
CA GLU A 327 -1.19 3.57 -16.95
C GLU A 327 0.01 2.68 -17.30
N GLN A 328 -0.05 2.06 -18.48
CA GLN A 328 1.03 1.20 -18.97
C GLN A 328 1.82 2.00 -19.99
N ILE A 329 2.82 2.71 -19.50
CA ILE A 329 3.62 3.64 -20.30
C ILE A 329 4.74 2.88 -21.00
N ALA A 330 4.75 2.92 -22.33
CA ALA A 330 5.80 2.30 -23.13
C ALA A 330 7.10 3.13 -23.12
N GLU A 331 8.23 2.46 -23.33
CA GLU A 331 9.51 3.14 -23.53
C GLU A 331 9.49 4.01 -24.81
N PRO A 332 10.20 5.16 -24.82
CA PRO A 332 11.08 5.69 -23.76
C PRO A 332 10.37 6.59 -22.74
N CYS A 333 9.03 6.66 -22.76
CA CYS A 333 8.25 7.59 -21.95
C CYS A 333 8.29 7.23 -20.45
N ASP A 334 7.93 8.19 -19.62
CA ASP A 334 7.84 8.08 -18.16
C ASP A 334 6.60 8.81 -17.64
N VAL A 335 6.36 8.80 -16.32
CA VAL A 335 5.14 9.40 -15.72
C VAL A 335 4.98 10.87 -16.13
N MET A 336 6.05 11.66 -16.03
CA MET A 336 6.01 13.10 -16.25
C MET A 336 5.88 13.44 -17.73
N SER A 337 6.63 12.75 -18.58
CA SER A 337 6.57 12.92 -20.04
C SER A 337 5.19 12.53 -20.57
N PHE A 338 4.64 11.40 -20.12
CA PHE A 338 3.31 10.93 -20.53
C PHE A 338 2.24 11.95 -20.17
N TRP A 339 2.29 12.45 -18.93
CA TRP A 339 1.35 13.45 -18.43
C TRP A 339 1.32 14.70 -19.33
N MET A 340 2.49 15.17 -19.73
CA MET A 340 2.63 16.38 -20.52
C MET A 340 2.30 16.19 -22.00
N GLU A 341 2.50 14.99 -22.54
CA GLU A 341 2.18 14.64 -23.93
C GLU A 341 0.68 14.40 -24.13
N HIS A 342 -0.06 14.03 -23.08
CA HIS A 342 -1.47 13.66 -23.16
C HIS A 342 -2.39 14.48 -22.22
N PRO A 343 -2.31 15.82 -22.24
CA PRO A 343 -3.10 16.66 -21.34
C PRO A 343 -4.57 16.62 -21.71
N ASN A 344 -5.45 16.62 -20.70
CA ASN A 344 -6.91 16.71 -20.86
C ASN A 344 -7.53 15.61 -21.76
N MET A 345 -6.87 14.47 -21.90
CA MET A 345 -7.39 13.30 -22.62
C MET A 345 -8.10 12.33 -21.68
N ASN A 346 -9.02 11.53 -22.21
CA ASN A 346 -9.68 10.46 -21.47
C ASN A 346 -8.79 9.20 -21.45
N HIS A 347 -8.16 8.96 -20.31
CA HIS A 347 -7.30 7.81 -20.06
C HIS A 347 -7.98 6.69 -19.27
N TYR A 348 -9.29 6.80 -19.03
CA TYR A 348 -10.03 5.88 -18.15
C TYR A 348 -10.97 4.92 -18.90
N ASP A 349 -11.86 5.43 -19.76
CA ASP A 349 -13.00 4.66 -20.28
C ASP A 349 -12.57 3.53 -21.23
N GLY A 350 -11.55 3.76 -22.05
CA GLY A 350 -11.02 2.75 -22.98
C GLY A 350 -10.04 1.75 -22.34
N LYS A 351 -9.71 1.90 -21.06
CA LYS A 351 -8.68 1.10 -20.40
C LYS A 351 -9.29 -0.19 -19.85
N ASN A 352 -8.95 -1.31 -20.49
CA ASN A 352 -9.34 -2.64 -20.04
C ASN A 352 -8.43 -3.10 -18.89
N ILE A 353 -9.05 -3.65 -17.85
CA ILE A 353 -8.37 -4.24 -16.70
C ILE A 353 -9.02 -5.58 -16.39
N GLU A 354 -8.24 -6.51 -15.85
CA GLU A 354 -8.79 -7.69 -15.20
C GLU A 354 -9.23 -7.31 -13.79
N THR A 355 -10.50 -7.54 -13.47
CA THR A 355 -11.05 -7.39 -12.12
C THR A 355 -11.15 -8.75 -11.43
N LEU A 356 -11.29 -8.75 -10.10
CA LEU A 356 -11.58 -9.98 -9.38
C LEU A 356 -12.96 -10.51 -9.77
N ALA A 357 -13.02 -11.80 -10.07
CA ALA A 357 -14.24 -12.57 -10.27
C ALA A 357 -14.48 -13.42 -9.03
N PHE A 358 -15.73 -13.57 -8.61
CA PHE A 358 -16.08 -14.21 -7.35
C PHE A 358 -16.93 -15.47 -7.58
N GLU A 359 -16.89 -16.41 -6.64
CA GLU A 359 -17.82 -17.55 -6.65
C GLU A 359 -19.25 -17.02 -6.45
N ASN A 360 -20.17 -17.38 -7.35
CA ASN A 360 -21.59 -17.07 -7.17
C ASN A 360 -22.08 -17.74 -5.88
N SER A 361 -22.49 -16.93 -4.91
CA SER A 361 -23.05 -17.38 -3.63
C SER A 361 -24.48 -17.87 -3.75
#